data_AF-A0A1X0NPB3-F1
#
_entry.id   AF-A0A1X0NPB3-F1
#
_cell.length_a   1.000
_cell.length_b   1.000
_cell.length_c   1.000
_cell.angle_alpha   90.00
_cell.angle_beta   90.00
_cell.angle_gamma   90.00
#
_symmetry.space_group_name_H-M   'P 1'
#
loop_
_entity.id
_entity.type
_entity.pdbx_description
1 polymer ?
#
loop_
_entity_poly.entity_id
_entity_poly.type
_entity_poly.pdbx_seq_one_letter_code
_entity_poly.pdbx_strand_id
1 'polypeptide(L)'
;MSSDHEREFSKYVAEISRSQRCHVAERVEKLARHQGKAWHYFIGCVTFSTVSAMLVFKFWGPRHIFKNSMYYARPLPPAISMGIVLYGIVYTCRGMLMRNRICNMMEDYEYELKRISAHHCEEGVTQLAWLQFVTDQLKQCAEHRFDFKKLRDS
;
A
#
# COMPACT_ATOMS: atom_id res chain seq x y z
N MET A 1 -37.06 24.79 0.84
CA MET A 1 -37.10 23.35 0.53
C MET A 1 -37.68 22.65 1.75
N SER A 2 -38.61 21.70 1.56
CA SER A 2 -39.31 21.03 2.68
C SER A 2 -38.29 20.31 3.57
N SER A 3 -38.46 20.39 4.89
CA SER A 3 -37.64 19.70 5.91
C SER A 3 -37.50 18.18 5.66
N ASP A 4 -38.44 17.59 4.93
CA ASP A 4 -38.41 16.18 4.56
C ASP A 4 -37.34 15.87 3.50
N HIS A 5 -37.10 16.77 2.55
CA HIS A 5 -36.04 16.61 1.54
C HIS A 5 -34.64 16.74 2.14
N GLU A 6 -34.45 17.62 3.13
CA GLU A 6 -33.17 17.73 3.84
C GLU A 6 -32.86 16.46 4.65
N ARG A 7 -33.88 15.88 5.30
CA ARG A 7 -33.73 14.60 6.02
C ARG A 7 -33.45 13.42 5.10
N GLU A 8 -34.09 13.37 3.94
CA GLU A 8 -33.86 12.33 2.94
C GLU A 8 -32.45 12.43 2.34
N PHE A 9 -32.01 13.65 2.02
CA PHE A 9 -30.67 13.92 1.53
C PHE A 9 -29.59 13.59 2.57
N SER A 10 -29.79 13.96 3.84
CA SER A 10 -28.88 13.61 4.95
C SER A 10 -28.73 12.09 5.09
N LYS A 11 -29.84 11.33 5.04
CA LYS A 11 -29.80 9.85 5.05
C LYS A 11 -29.04 9.28 3.85
N TYR A 12 -29.25 9.83 2.67
CA TYR A 12 -28.53 9.41 1.47
C TYR A 12 -27.01 9.64 1.60
N VAL A 13 -26.59 10.80 2.10
CA VAL A 13 -25.18 11.10 2.36
C VAL A 13 -24.60 10.19 3.45
N ALA A 14 -25.38 9.87 4.49
CA ALA A 14 -24.99 8.93 5.54
C ALA A 14 -24.75 7.50 4.99
N GLU A 15 -25.58 7.06 4.05
CA GLU A 15 -25.42 5.73 3.44
C GLU A 15 -24.18 5.66 2.54
N ILE A 16 -23.97 6.68 1.70
CA ILE A 16 -22.78 6.79 0.85
C ILE A 16 -21.51 6.84 1.68
N SER A 17 -21.48 7.69 2.71
CA SER A 17 -20.32 7.85 3.57
C SER A 17 -19.94 6.54 4.25
N ARG A 18 -20.93 5.78 4.75
CA ARG A 18 -20.69 4.45 5.34
C ARG A 18 -20.08 3.47 4.35
N SER A 19 -20.62 3.41 3.12
CA SER A 19 -20.07 2.53 2.08
C SER A 19 -18.63 2.90 1.70
N GLN A 20 -18.37 4.20 1.52
CA GLN A 20 -17.03 4.72 1.23
C GLN A 20 -16.04 4.43 2.36
N ARG A 21 -16.42 4.63 3.62
CA ARG A 21 -15.57 4.34 4.80
C ARG A 21 -15.18 2.86 4.85
N CYS A 22 -16.15 1.96 4.67
CA CYS A 22 -15.87 0.53 4.59
C CYS A 22 -14.88 0.18 3.48
N HIS A 23 -15.08 0.72 2.27
CA HIS A 23 -14.22 0.45 1.13
C HIS A 23 -12.80 1.01 1.31
N VAL A 24 -12.66 2.23 1.84
CA VAL A 24 -11.37 2.82 2.19
C VAL A 24 -10.67 1.99 3.26
N ALA A 25 -11.36 1.65 4.35
CA ALA A 25 -10.81 0.88 5.45
C ALA A 25 -10.27 -0.49 4.99
N GLU A 26 -10.99 -1.20 4.12
CA GLU A 26 -10.53 -2.48 3.57
C GLU A 26 -9.22 -2.34 2.76
N ARG A 27 -9.10 -1.27 1.96
CA ARG A 27 -7.90 -1.02 1.16
C ARG A 27 -6.72 -0.58 2.03
N VAL A 28 -6.95 0.27 3.03
CA VAL A 28 -5.92 0.68 4.00
C VAL A 28 -5.45 -0.52 4.81
N GLU A 29 -6.35 -1.41 5.21
CA GLU A 29 -6.01 -2.66 5.88
C GLU A 29 -5.15 -3.58 4.99
N LYS A 30 -5.50 -3.71 3.70
CA LYS A 30 -4.68 -4.46 2.73
C LYS A 30 -3.27 -3.86 2.60
N LEU A 31 -3.16 -2.52 2.57
CA LEU A 31 -1.87 -1.83 2.52
C LEU A 31 -1.06 -2.09 3.80
N ALA A 32 -1.68 -1.98 4.98
CA ALA A 32 -1.02 -2.28 6.26
C ALA A 32 -0.55 -3.74 6.35
N ARG A 33 -1.38 -4.70 5.92
CA ARG A 33 -1.00 -6.11 5.82
C ARG A 33 0.15 -6.34 4.83
N HIS A 34 0.19 -5.59 3.72
CA HIS A 34 1.29 -5.65 2.77
C HIS A 34 2.61 -5.17 3.42
N GLN A 35 2.55 -4.07 4.17
CA GLN A 35 3.72 -3.57 4.90
C GLN A 35 4.18 -4.55 6.00
N GLY A 36 3.24 -5.21 6.70
CA GLY A 36 3.56 -6.25 7.68
C GLY A 36 4.25 -7.48 7.08
N LYS A 37 4.20 -7.68 5.76
CA LYS A 37 4.81 -8.83 5.05
C LYS A 37 6.21 -8.54 4.51
N ALA A 38 6.85 -7.42 4.88
CA ALA A 38 8.20 -7.05 4.44
C ALA A 38 9.19 -8.22 4.46
N TRP A 39 9.22 -8.99 5.55
CA TRP A 39 10.09 -10.16 5.71
C TRP A 39 9.88 -11.26 4.66
N HIS A 40 8.65 -11.49 4.23
CA HIS A 40 8.36 -12.50 3.20
C HIS A 40 8.91 -12.08 1.84
N TYR A 41 8.77 -10.80 1.50
CA TYR A 41 9.35 -10.24 0.28
C TYR A 41 10.89 -10.27 0.33
N PHE A 42 11.48 -9.99 1.49
CA PHE A 42 12.93 -10.03 1.68
C PHE A 42 13.48 -11.43 1.44
N ILE A 43 12.92 -12.43 2.13
CA ILE A 43 13.34 -13.82 1.99
C ILE A 43 13.14 -14.31 0.55
N GLY A 44 12.01 -13.96 -0.09
CA GLY A 44 11.75 -14.33 -1.49
C GLY A 44 12.77 -13.75 -2.47
N CYS A 45 13.13 -12.48 -2.34
CA CYS A 45 14.13 -11.86 -3.21
C CYS A 45 15.55 -12.40 -2.99
N VAL A 46 15.94 -12.65 -1.73
CA VAL A 46 17.25 -13.23 -1.40
C VAL A 46 17.34 -14.67 -1.92
N THR A 47 16.30 -15.49 -1.71
CA THR A 47 16.28 -16.88 -2.22
C THR A 47 16.25 -16.93 -3.74
N PHE A 48 15.46 -16.07 -4.41
CA PHE A 48 15.42 -16.01 -5.87
C PHE A 48 16.78 -15.60 -6.47
N SER A 49 17.40 -14.54 -5.95
CA SER A 49 18.70 -14.05 -6.45
C SER A 49 19.83 -15.06 -6.23
N THR A 50 19.87 -15.71 -5.06
CA THR A 50 20.86 -16.77 -4.77
C THR A 50 20.70 -17.99 -5.67
N VAL A 51 19.47 -18.50 -5.84
CA VAL A 51 19.19 -19.65 -6.70
C VAL A 51 19.48 -19.32 -8.17
N SER A 52 19.06 -18.15 -8.65
CA SER A 52 19.32 -17.71 -10.02
C SER A 52 20.82 -17.64 -10.30
N ALA A 53 21.61 -17.04 -9.40
CA ALA A 53 23.06 -16.99 -9.52
C ALA A 53 23.69 -18.38 -9.56
N MET A 54 23.28 -19.28 -8.66
CA MET A 54 23.78 -20.67 -8.65
C MET A 54 23.45 -21.42 -9.95
N LEU A 55 22.27 -21.22 -10.51
CA LEU A 55 21.89 -21.83 -11.79
C LEU A 55 22.74 -21.28 -12.94
N VAL A 56 22.92 -19.96 -13.02
CA VAL A 56 23.80 -19.34 -14.03
C VAL A 56 25.23 -19.87 -13.89
N PHE A 57 25.77 -19.96 -12.68
CA PHE A 57 27.08 -20.58 -12.44
C PHE A 57 27.13 -22.06 -12.83
N LYS A 58 26.05 -22.82 -12.61
CA LYS A 58 26.01 -24.25 -12.97
C LYS A 58 25.96 -24.46 -14.48
N PHE A 59 25.21 -23.64 -15.22
CA PHE A 59 25.04 -23.79 -16.67
C PHE A 59 26.15 -23.12 -17.48
N TRP A 60 26.62 -21.95 -17.05
CA TRP A 60 27.55 -21.10 -17.80
C TRP A 60 28.89 -20.86 -17.08
N GLY A 61 29.09 -21.41 -15.87
CA GLY A 61 30.34 -21.29 -15.14
C GLY A 61 31.49 -22.07 -15.80
N PRO A 62 32.73 -21.54 -15.79
CA PRO A 62 33.86 -22.14 -16.48
C PRO A 62 34.31 -23.45 -15.80
N ARG A 63 33.86 -24.60 -16.30
CA ARG A 63 34.08 -25.95 -15.71
C ARG A 63 35.55 -26.35 -15.46
N HIS A 64 36.54 -25.62 -16.00
CA HIS A 64 37.95 -26.01 -15.96
C HIS A 64 38.89 -25.07 -15.16
N ILE A 65 38.41 -23.92 -14.65
CA ILE A 65 39.28 -22.91 -13.98
C ILE A 65 39.30 -23.07 -12.44
N PHE A 66 38.49 -23.97 -11.89
CA PHE A 66 38.16 -23.98 -10.46
C PHE A 66 39.04 -24.83 -9.55
N LYS A 67 40.17 -25.37 -10.03
CA LYS A 67 41.07 -26.14 -9.15
C LYS A 67 41.91 -25.27 -8.20
N ASN A 68 42.00 -23.95 -8.41
CA ASN A 68 42.85 -23.08 -7.58
C ASN A 68 42.46 -21.59 -7.52
N SER A 69 41.28 -21.19 -8.00
CA SER A 69 41.01 -19.75 -8.15
C SER A 69 40.44 -19.14 -6.88
N MET A 70 41.15 -18.12 -6.40
CA MET A 70 40.87 -17.17 -5.31
C MET A 70 39.49 -16.46 -5.40
N TYR A 71 38.66 -16.81 -6.40
CA TYR A 71 37.34 -16.23 -6.65
C TYR A 71 36.29 -16.61 -5.60
N TYR A 72 36.46 -17.73 -4.88
CA TYR A 72 35.61 -18.08 -3.74
C TYR A 72 35.91 -17.25 -2.49
N ALA A 73 37.06 -16.58 -2.41
CA ALA A 73 37.48 -15.79 -1.24
C ALA A 73 37.02 -14.32 -1.31
N ARG A 74 36.34 -13.89 -2.39
CA ARG A 74 35.83 -12.52 -2.49
C ARG A 74 34.48 -12.37 -1.75
N PRO A 75 34.26 -11.21 -1.10
CA PRO A 75 33.07 -10.97 -0.29
C PRO A 75 31.82 -11.14 -1.14
N LEU A 76 30.79 -11.78 -0.56
CA LEU A 76 29.41 -11.97 -1.04
C LEU A 76 29.21 -11.79 -2.57
N PRO A 77 28.88 -12.85 -3.33
CA PRO A 77 28.65 -12.77 -4.77
C PRO A 77 27.76 -11.55 -5.11
N PRO A 78 28.13 -10.69 -6.07
CA PRO A 78 27.36 -9.49 -6.46
C PRO A 78 25.87 -9.77 -6.72
N ALA A 79 25.50 -11.01 -7.03
CA ALA A 79 24.12 -11.43 -7.15
C ALA A 79 23.31 -11.30 -5.84
N ILE A 80 23.92 -11.55 -4.67
CA ILE A 80 23.25 -11.44 -3.37
C ILE A 80 23.00 -9.96 -3.03
N SER A 81 23.97 -9.08 -3.28
CA SER A 81 23.78 -7.64 -3.09
C SER A 81 22.73 -7.07 -4.04
N MET A 82 22.70 -7.52 -5.30
CA MET A 82 21.64 -7.16 -6.25
C MET A 82 20.26 -7.65 -5.81
N GLY A 83 20.17 -8.81 -5.15
CA GLY A 83 18.92 -9.32 -4.58
C GLY A 83 18.33 -8.41 -3.49
N ILE A 84 19.18 -7.85 -2.63
CA ILE A 84 18.77 -6.90 -1.59
C ILE A 84 18.30 -5.57 -2.20
N VAL A 85 18.99 -5.09 -3.22
CA VAL A 85 18.60 -3.86 -3.95
C VAL A 85 17.26 -4.05 -4.66
N LEU A 86 17.07 -5.18 -5.37
CA LEU A 86 15.81 -5.52 -6.02
C LEU A 86 14.66 -5.68 -5.02
N TYR A 87 14.92 -6.29 -3.86
CA TYR A 87 13.94 -6.31 -2.76
C TYR A 87 13.51 -4.89 -2.39
N GLY A 88 14.48 -4.00 -2.14
CA GLY A 88 14.22 -2.61 -1.76
C GLY A 88 13.33 -1.92 -2.79
N ILE A 89 13.67 -2.02 -4.08
CA ILE A 89 12.89 -1.41 -5.17
C ILE A 89 11.49 -2.03 -5.25
N VAL A 90 11.37 -3.36 -5.31
CA VAL A 90 10.06 -4.03 -5.51
C VAL A 90 9.13 -3.79 -4.34
N TYR A 91 9.64 -3.89 -3.11
CA TYR A 91 8.85 -3.68 -1.90
C TYR A 91 8.39 -2.22 -1.77
N THR A 92 9.30 -1.25 -1.94
CA THR A 92 8.96 0.17 -1.82
C THR A 92 8.06 0.65 -2.96
N CYS A 93 8.36 0.32 -4.22
CA CYS A 93 7.54 0.70 -5.36
C CYS A 93 6.13 0.11 -5.28
N ARG A 94 6.00 -1.16 -4.85
CA ARG A 94 4.68 -1.78 -4.70
C ARG A 94 3.86 -1.12 -3.60
N GLY A 95 4.47 -0.81 -2.45
CA GLY A 95 3.84 -0.05 -1.37
C GLY A 95 3.40 1.33 -1.82
N MET A 96 4.27 2.06 -2.53
CA MET A 96 3.96 3.39 -3.08
C MET A 96 2.80 3.34 -4.08
N LEU A 97 2.78 2.36 -5.00
CA LEU A 97 1.68 2.22 -5.97
C LEU A 97 0.34 1.91 -5.29
N MET A 98 0.35 1.04 -4.28
CA MET A 98 -0.87 0.75 -3.51
C MET A 98 -1.37 1.99 -2.77
N ARG A 99 -0.48 2.72 -2.11
CA ARG A 99 -0.82 3.97 -1.42
C ARG A 99 -1.35 5.03 -2.38
N ASN A 100 -0.69 5.25 -3.51
CA ASN A 100 -1.10 6.23 -4.50
C ASN A 100 -2.50 5.93 -5.04
N ARG A 101 -2.82 4.65 -5.30
CA ARG A 101 -4.16 4.24 -5.72
C ARG A 101 -5.24 4.52 -4.66
N ILE A 102 -4.90 4.42 -3.37
CA ILE A 102 -5.83 4.74 -2.30
C ILE A 102 -6.03 6.26 -2.22
N CYS A 103 -4.95 7.04 -2.28
CA CYS A 103 -5.04 8.51 -2.28
C CYS A 103 -5.89 9.03 -3.44
N ASN A 104 -5.63 8.59 -4.68
CA ASN A 104 -6.43 9.02 -5.84
C ASN A 104 -7.91 8.70 -5.66
N MET A 105 -8.23 7.50 -5.17
CA MET A 105 -9.62 7.11 -4.91
C MET A 105 -10.28 8.00 -3.83
N MET A 106 -9.53 8.40 -2.82
CA MET A 106 -10.03 9.30 -1.78
C MET A 106 -10.25 10.72 -2.31
N GLU A 107 -9.37 11.21 -3.18
CA GLU A 107 -9.54 12.48 -3.89
C GLU A 107 -10.80 12.45 -4.78
N ASP A 108 -11.06 11.34 -5.48
CA ASP A 108 -12.28 11.13 -6.26
C ASP A 108 -13.54 11.18 -5.36
N TYR A 109 -13.50 10.54 -4.19
CA TYR A 109 -14.60 10.60 -3.22
C TYR A 109 -14.83 11.99 -2.65
N GLU A 110 -13.76 12.72 -2.33
CA GLU A 110 -13.85 14.11 -1.88
C GLU A 110 -14.48 14.99 -2.97
N TYR A 111 -14.09 14.79 -4.23
CA TYR A 111 -14.66 15.51 -5.37
C TYR A 111 -16.16 15.25 -5.53
N GLU A 112 -16.59 13.97 -5.52
CA GLU A 112 -18.00 13.61 -5.65
C GLU A 112 -18.86 14.14 -4.49
N LEU A 113 -18.35 14.10 -3.25
CA LEU A 113 -19.05 14.66 -2.09
C LEU A 113 -19.23 16.18 -2.18
N LYS A 114 -18.22 16.89 -2.67
CA LYS A 114 -18.33 18.34 -2.94
C LYS A 114 -19.32 18.63 -4.06
N ARG A 115 -19.35 17.79 -5.10
CA ARG A 115 -20.24 17.92 -6.25
C ARG A 115 -21.72 17.78 -5.88
N ILE A 116 -22.06 16.85 -4.99
CA ILE A 116 -23.44 16.69 -4.51
C ILE A 116 -23.82 17.72 -3.43
N SER A 117 -22.95 18.69 -3.13
CA SER A 117 -23.14 19.68 -2.09
C SER A 117 -23.32 19.09 -0.68
N ALA A 118 -22.67 17.95 -0.39
CA ALA A 118 -22.74 17.29 0.91
C ALA A 118 -22.25 18.19 2.06
N HIS A 119 -21.44 19.21 1.77
CA HIS A 119 -20.96 20.21 2.72
C HIS A 119 -22.07 21.07 3.35
N HIS A 120 -23.30 21.05 2.82
CA HIS A 120 -24.46 21.69 3.45
C HIS A 120 -25.10 20.84 4.55
N CYS A 121 -24.59 19.62 4.77
CA CYS A 121 -25.14 18.64 5.68
C CYS A 121 -24.05 18.17 6.67
N GLU A 122 -24.42 17.95 7.93
CA GLU A 122 -23.46 17.59 8.99
C GLU A 122 -22.74 16.27 8.67
N GLU A 123 -23.47 15.28 8.14
CA GLU A 123 -22.90 14.00 7.71
C GLU A 123 -21.88 14.17 6.58
N GLY A 124 -22.09 15.12 5.67
CA GLY A 124 -21.16 15.39 4.59
C GLY A 124 -19.89 16.11 5.05
N VAL A 125 -20.02 17.07 5.98
CA VAL A 125 -18.88 17.76 6.59
C VAL A 125 -18.02 16.79 7.38
N THR A 126 -18.62 15.93 8.19
CA THR A 126 -17.90 14.90 8.96
C THR A 126 -17.20 13.90 8.04
N GLN A 127 -17.83 13.50 6.93
CA GLN A 127 -17.21 12.61 5.94
C GLN A 127 -16.02 13.26 5.23
N LEU A 128 -16.11 14.53 4.84
CA LEU A 128 -15.00 15.27 4.22
C LEU A 128 -13.81 15.40 5.17
N ALA A 129 -14.07 15.75 6.44
CA ALA A 129 -13.04 15.82 7.46
C ALA A 129 -12.37 14.46 7.70
N TRP A 130 -13.16 13.39 7.71
CA TRP A 130 -12.65 12.02 7.83
C TRP A 130 -11.75 11.62 6.65
N LEU A 131 -12.15 11.92 5.40
CA LEU A 131 -11.35 11.65 4.22
C LEU A 131 -10.02 12.40 4.24
N GLN A 132 -10.03 13.68 4.63
CA GLN A 132 -8.81 14.48 4.75
C GLN A 132 -7.87 13.92 5.82
N PHE A 133 -8.40 13.58 7.01
CA PHE A 133 -7.61 12.98 8.07
C PHE A 133 -6.94 11.67 7.63
N VAL A 134 -7.69 10.76 7.01
CA VAL A 134 -7.13 9.48 6.55
C VAL A 134 -6.10 9.69 5.44
N THR A 135 -6.32 10.65 4.53
CA THR A 135 -5.38 10.99 3.46
C THR A 135 -4.06 11.52 4.02
N ASP A 136 -4.10 12.39 5.03
CA ASP A 136 -2.91 12.94 5.66
C ASP A 136 -2.10 11.86 6.37
N GLN A 137 -2.76 10.96 7.10
CA GLN A 137 -2.11 9.82 7.74
C GLN A 137 -1.47 8.86 6.72
N LEU A 138 -2.13 8.62 5.57
CA LEU A 138 -1.56 7.83 4.48
C LEU A 138 -0.32 8.50 3.88
N LYS A 139 -0.35 9.82 3.64
CA LYS A 139 0.82 10.59 3.16
C LYS A 139 1.99 10.51 4.16
N GLN A 140 1.71 10.48 5.45
CA GLN A 140 2.71 10.31 6.51
C GLN A 140 3.24 8.88 6.69
N CYS A 141 2.79 7.90 5.88
CA CYS A 141 3.17 6.49 6.03
C CYS A 141 2.83 5.90 7.41
N ALA A 142 1.77 6.39 8.04
CA ALA A 142 1.39 6.02 9.40
C ALA A 142 0.33 4.90 9.44
N GLU A 143 0.28 4.02 8.41
CA GLU A 143 -0.84 3.09 8.23
C GLU A 143 -0.99 2.07 9.37
N HIS A 144 0.11 1.75 10.04
CA HIS A 144 0.15 0.85 11.18
C HIS A 144 -0.55 1.40 12.44
N ARG A 145 -0.83 2.70 12.50
CA ARG A 145 -1.47 3.35 13.65
C ARG A 145 -2.99 3.33 13.59
N PHE A 146 -3.56 2.93 12.46
CA PHE A 146 -5.00 2.91 12.30
C PHE A 146 -5.62 1.75 13.08
N ASP A 147 -6.65 2.08 13.85
CA ASP A 147 -7.62 1.10 14.34
C ASP A 147 -8.65 0.87 13.22
N PHE A 148 -8.52 -0.24 12.49
CA PHE A 148 -9.37 -0.55 11.34
C PHE A 148 -10.84 -0.69 11.70
N LYS A 149 -11.16 -1.03 12.96
CA LYS A 149 -12.55 -1.11 13.41
C LYS A 149 -13.14 0.29 13.52
N LYS A 150 -12.41 1.22 14.13
CA LYS A 150 -12.80 2.64 14.17
C LYS A 150 -12.86 3.26 12.78
N LEU A 151 -11.99 2.84 11.86
CA LEU A 151 -12.02 3.34 10.49
C LEU A 151 -13.28 2.93 9.70
N ARG A 152 -13.94 1.84 10.11
CA ARG A 152 -15.19 1.37 9.48
C ARG A 152 -16.44 1.93 10.16
N ASP A 153 -16.37 2.10 11.48
CA ASP A 153 -17.55 2.37 12.32
C ASP A 153 -17.66 3.83 12.83
N SER A 154 -16.58 4.63 12.77
CA SER A 154 -16.55 6.05 13.17
C SER A 154 -16.60 7.00 11.98
#